data_AF-A0A937S6L5-F1
#
_entry.id   AF-A0A937S6L5-F1
#
_cell.length_a   1.000
_cell.length_b   1.000
_cell.length_c   1.000
_cell.angle_alpha   90.00
_cell.angle_beta   90.00
_cell.angle_gamma   90.00
#
_symmetry.space_group_name_H-M   'P 1'
#
loop_
_entity.id
_entity.type
_entity.pdbx_description
1 polymer ?
#
loop_
_entity_poly.entity_id
_entity_poly.type
_entity_poly.pdbx_seq_one_letter_code
_entity_poly.pdbx_strand_id
1 'polypeptide(L)' 'MTAKMMRQLWAVIESTQVNTLLQFDDSALVNLLLDQFATQQVIDAPTTNSLNTYIESRLPLIRDIAEERRSLGQTTH' A
#
# COMPACT_ATOMS: atom_id res chain seq x y z
N MET A 1 -13.25 0.44 9.24
CA MET A 1 -12.29 1.31 8.51
C MET A 1 -12.88 2.72 8.39
N THR A 2 -12.08 3.77 8.59
CA THR A 2 -12.52 5.18 8.41
C THR A 2 -11.90 5.80 7.16
N ALA A 3 -12.53 6.84 6.60
CA ALA A 3 -12.00 7.53 5.42
C ALA A 3 -10.63 8.18 5.67
N LYS A 4 -10.34 8.59 6.91
CA LYS A 4 -9.02 9.13 7.30
C LYS A 4 -7.93 8.06 7.19
N MET A 5 -8.19 6.87 7.75
CA MET A 5 -7.25 5.75 7.70
C MET A 5 -6.96 5.32 6.25
N MET A 6 -7.99 5.31 5.41
CA MET A 6 -7.82 5.00 3.98
C MET A 6 -6.87 5.98 3.29
N ARG A 7 -7.04 7.29 3.54
CA ARG A 7 -6.11 8.31 3.01
C ARG A 7 -4.68 8.15 3.53
N GLN A 8 -4.51 7.84 4.81
CA GLN A 8 -3.19 7.58 5.39
C GLN A 8 -2.52 6.35 4.74
N LEU A 9 -3.28 5.29 4.47
CA LEU A 9 -2.77 4.10 3.80
C LEU A 9 -2.33 4.42 2.37
N TRP A 10 -3.14 5.18 1.63
CA TRP A 10 -2.75 5.64 0.29
C TRP A 10 -1.50 6.52 0.31
N ALA A 11 -1.34 7.39 1.29
CA ALA A 11 -0.10 8.15 1.46
C ALA A 11 1.12 7.24 1.71
N VAL A 12 0.97 6.17 2.50
CA VAL A 12 2.03 5.15 2.68
C VAL A 12 2.37 4.47 1.35
N ILE A 13 1.37 4.06 0.58
CA ILE A 13 1.55 3.42 -0.74
C ILE A 13 2.25 4.37 -1.72
N GLU A 14 1.85 5.63 -1.77
CA GLU A 14 2.46 6.66 -2.62
C GLU A 14 3.93 6.91 -2.23
N SER A 15 4.23 6.93 -0.93
CA SER A 15 5.60 7.08 -0.43
C SER A 15 6.47 5.83 -0.61
N THR A 16 5.86 4.66 -0.79
CA THR A 16 6.57 3.40 -1.03
C THR A 16 7.17 3.38 -2.43
N GLN A 17 8.41 2.90 -2.55
CA GLN A 17 9.10 2.78 -3.83
C GLN A 17 8.35 1.84 -4.77
N VAL A 18 8.19 2.26 -6.02
CA VAL A 18 7.46 1.49 -7.06
C VAL A 18 7.99 0.08 -7.22
N ASN A 19 9.33 -0.09 -7.19
CA ASN A 19 9.93 -1.40 -7.32
C ASN A 19 9.54 -2.34 -6.17
N THR A 20 9.41 -1.83 -4.95
CA THR A 20 8.92 -2.59 -3.78
C THR A 20 7.46 -3.03 -3.97
N LEU A 21 6.60 -2.14 -4.48
CA LEU A 21 5.18 -2.46 -4.73
C LEU A 21 5.00 -3.54 -5.81
N LEU A 22 5.92 -3.63 -6.77
CA LEU A 22 5.83 -4.57 -7.89
C LEU A 22 6.60 -5.89 -7.68
N GLN A 23 7.66 -5.89 -6.87
CA GLN A 23 8.50 -7.07 -6.65
C GLN A 23 7.97 -8.01 -5.57
N PHE A 24 7.20 -7.49 -4.62
CA PHE A 24 6.67 -8.29 -3.52
C PHE A 24 5.45 -9.10 -3.96
N ASP A 25 5.38 -10.34 -3.49
CA ASP A 25 4.15 -11.14 -3.56
C ASP A 25 3.04 -10.52 -2.69
N ASP A 26 1.81 -10.98 -2.90
CA ASP A 26 0.62 -10.43 -2.26
C ASP A 26 0.73 -10.39 -0.73
N SER A 27 1.14 -11.50 -0.12
CA SER A 27 1.23 -11.62 1.33
C SER A 27 2.36 -10.76 1.90
N ALA A 28 3.51 -10.75 1.23
CA ALA A 28 4.64 -9.93 1.66
C ALA A 28 4.35 -8.42 1.51
N LEU A 29 3.67 -8.01 0.44
CA LEU A 29 3.29 -6.61 0.21
C LEU A 29 2.26 -6.14 1.24
N VAL A 30 1.25 -6.96 1.54
CA VAL A 30 0.26 -6.67 2.58
C VAL A 30 0.94 -6.43 3.92
N ASN A 31 1.82 -7.33 4.34
CA ASN A 31 2.55 -7.20 5.61
C ASN A 31 3.42 -5.94 5.64
N LEU A 32 4.11 -5.62 4.55
CA LEU A 32 4.93 -4.42 4.43
C LEU A 32 4.12 -3.13 4.54
N LEU A 33 2.94 -3.07 3.93
CA LEU A 33 2.06 -1.90 4.02
C LEU A 33 1.43 -1.75 5.41
N LEU A 34 1.06 -2.87 6.05
CA LEU A 34 0.55 -2.88 7.42
C LEU A 34 1.61 -2.41 8.43
N ASP A 35 2.84 -2.90 8.31
CA ASP A 35 3.95 -2.50 9.17
C ASP A 35 4.25 -1.00 9.03
N GLN A 36 4.41 -0.51 7.80
CA GLN A 36 4.62 0.91 7.54
C GLN A 36 3.47 1.77 8.09
N PHE A 37 2.22 1.32 7.96
CA PHE A 37 1.09 2.03 8.54
C PHE A 37 1.11 2.04 10.08
N ALA A 38 1.48 0.93 10.70
CA ALA A 38 1.62 0.80 12.16
C ALA A 38 2.76 1.66 12.73
N THR A 39 3.82 1.92 11.96
CA THR A 39 4.87 2.86 12.38
C THR A 39 4.37 4.30 12.50
N GLN A 40 3.32 4.67 11.75
CA GLN A 40 2.76 6.02 11.78
C GLN A 40 1.67 6.20 12.84
N GLN A 41 1.01 5.12 13.27
CA GLN A 41 -0.03 5.18 14.29
C GLN A 41 -0.26 3.85 15.00
N VAL A 42 -0.65 3.92 16.27
CA VAL A 42 -1.09 2.74 17.02
C VAL A 42 -2.40 2.23 16.43
N ILE A 43 -2.36 0.99 15.95
CA ILE A 43 -3.53 0.26 15.45
C ILE A 43 -3.86 -0.90 16.40
N ASP A 44 -5.14 -1.08 16.67
CA ASP A 44 -5.66 -2.21 17.43
C ASP A 44 -5.94 -3.41 16.52
N ALA A 45 -6.07 -4.60 17.12
CA ALA A 45 -6.27 -5.85 16.39
C ALA A 45 -7.45 -5.84 15.39
N PRO A 46 -8.66 -5.33 15.71
CA PRO A 46 -9.76 -5.33 14.74
C PRO A 46 -9.54 -4.32 13.60
N THR A 47 -8.87 -3.19 13.86
CA THR A 47 -8.45 -2.25 12.81
C THR A 47 -7.42 -2.89 11.89
N THR A 48 -6.47 -3.63 12.45
CA THR A 48 -5.45 -4.37 11.70
C THR A 48 -6.08 -5.40 10.76
N ASN A 49 -7.03 -6.20 11.24
CA ASN A 49 -7.76 -7.15 10.38
C ASN A 49 -8.54 -6.43 9.27
N SER A 50 -9.20 -5.31 9.60
CA SER A 50 -9.94 -4.54 8.60
C SER A 50 -9.03 -3.93 7.53
N LEU A 51 -7.83 -3.46 7.92
CA LEU A 51 -6.80 -2.97 7.02
C LEU A 51 -6.27 -4.08 6.13
N ASN A 52 -5.99 -5.24 6.70
CA ASN A 52 -5.49 -6.40 5.98
C ASN A 52 -6.44 -6.76 4.82
N THR A 53 -7.71 -7.04 5.14
CA THR A 53 -8.73 -7.35 4.13
C THR A 53 -8.89 -6.22 3.10
N TYR A 54 -8.79 -4.96 3.52
CA TYR A 54 -8.86 -3.83 2.60
C TYR A 54 -7.67 -3.81 1.63
N ILE A 55 -6.44 -3.96 2.13
CA ILE A 55 -5.22 -3.97 1.30
C ILE A 55 -5.29 -5.13 0.32
N GLU A 56 -5.61 -6.35 0.77
CA GLU A 56 -5.78 -7.53 -0.07
C GLU A 56 -6.75 -7.27 -1.24
N SER A 57 -7.91 -6.68 -0.94
CA SER A 57 -8.92 -6.34 -1.97
C SER A 57 -8.48 -5.25 -2.96
N ARG A 58 -7.44 -4.48 -2.61
CA ARG A 58 -6.92 -3.36 -3.39
C ARG A 58 -5.56 -3.65 -4.02
N LEU A 59 -4.96 -4.81 -3.77
CA LEU A 59 -3.67 -5.20 -4.35
C LEU A 59 -3.60 -5.02 -5.88
N PRO A 60 -4.62 -5.40 -6.68
CA PRO A 60 -4.59 -5.17 -8.12
C PRO A 60 -4.46 -3.67 -8.46
N LEU A 61 -5.26 -2.83 -7.80
CA LEU A 61 -5.21 -1.38 -8.01
C LEU A 61 -3.88 -0.76 -7.56
N ILE A 62 -3.32 -1.22 -6.44
CA ILE A 62 -2.02 -0.76 -5.95
C ILE A 62 -0.93 -1.07 -6.98
N ARG A 63 -0.97 -2.27 -7.59
CA ARG A 63 -0.03 -2.66 -8.65
C ARG A 63 -0.25 -1.85 -9.92
N ASP A 64 -1.49 -1.67 -10.36
CA ASP A 64 -1.81 -0.86 -11.54
C ASP A 64 -1.25 0.56 -11.40
N ILE A 65 -1.46 1.22 -10.24
CA ILE A 65 -0.92 2.54 -9.95
C ILE A 65 0.62 2.53 -9.90
N ALA A 66 1.22 1.48 -9.33
CA ALA A 66 2.67 1.35 -9.30
C ALA A 66 3.26 1.17 -10.71
N GLU A 67 2.62 0.40 -11.59
CA GLU A 67 3.01 0.25 -12.99
C GLU A 67 2.86 1.57 -13.77
N GLU A 68 1.78 2.32 -13.55
CA GLU A 68 1.61 3.66 -14.12
C GLU A 68 2.72 4.62 -13.67
N ARG A 69 3.03 4.65 -12.36
CA ARG A 69 4.15 5.45 -11.84
C ARG A 69 5.49 5.03 -12.45
N ARG A 70 5.69 3.73 -12.66
CA ARG A 70 6.90 3.20 -13.30
C ARG A 70 7.00 3.71 -14.74
N SER A 71 5.92 3.65 -15.51
CA SER A 71 5.91 4.07 -16.91
C SER A 71 6.08 5.59 -17.05
N LEU A 72 5.47 6.38 -16.16
CA LEU A 72 5.67 7.83 -16.09
C LEU A 72 7.10 8.22 -15.70
N GLY A 73 7.77 7.43 -14.86
CA GLY A 73 9.20 7.62 -14.57
C GLY A 73 10.12 7.29 -15.75
N GLN A 74 9.64 6.56 -16.76
CA GLN A 74 10.40 6.16 -17.95
C GLN A 74 10.29 7.14 -19.12
N THR A 75 9.40 8.15 -19.08
CA THR A 75 9.22 9.14 -20.16
C THR A 75 10.25 10.30 -20.12
N THR A 76 11.35 10.14 -19.40
CA THR A 76 12.48 11.09 -19.44
C THR A 76 13.64 10.51 -20.25
N HIS A 77 13.46 10.32 -21.56
CA HIS A 77 14.57 10.30 -22.53
C HIS A 77 14.09 10.46 -23.97
#